data_AF-A0A4Z0GWC3-F1
#
_entry.id   AF-A0A4Z0GWC3-F1
#
_cell.length_a   1.000
_cell.length_b   1.000
_cell.length_c   1.000
_cell.angle_alpha   90.00
_cell.angle_beta   90.00
_cell.angle_gamma   90.00
#
_symmetry.space_group_name_H-M   'P 1'
#
loop_
_entity.id
_entity.type
_entity.pdbx_description
1 polymer ?
#
loop_
_entity_poly.entity_id
_entity_poly.type
_entity_poly.pdbx_seq_one_letter_code
_entity_poly.pdbx_strand_id
1 'polypeptide(L)'
;MFDEHENRPQLKLTIEIRKPVYAQDRTVRDAIPRKLWNAVRQLVHEENGFQCEICGGGDETSLHAHEVWEYDEEQFVLILEEIQSLCKLCHDLKHFHHAVLRIQDRRVREFVMRKLKKHFMKVNECTEKEFQRHYLNQLAKSDESPAERSLEDMLERKEEMQREAFLLRQDWRFSVGDEVPYKEEIESSLADKGLLFE
;
A
#
# COMPACT_ATOMS: atom_id res chain seq x y z
N MET A 1 24.88 26.04 15.10
CA MET A 1 24.78 24.57 14.96
C MET A 1 23.50 24.39 14.17
N PHE A 2 23.63 24.21 12.85
CA PHE A 2 22.49 24.27 11.94
C PHE A 2 21.68 22.99 12.09
N ASP A 3 20.38 23.17 12.28
CA ASP A 3 19.38 22.12 12.42
C ASP A 3 19.30 21.31 11.11
N GLU A 4 19.82 20.08 11.11
CA GLU A 4 19.81 19.17 9.94
C GLU A 4 18.41 18.55 9.68
N HIS A 5 17.35 19.05 10.33
CA HIS A 5 16.00 18.54 10.16
C HIS A 5 15.12 19.34 9.18
N GLU A 6 15.54 20.49 8.70
CA GLU A 6 14.75 21.28 7.74
C GLU A 6 15.13 20.97 6.29
N ASN A 7 14.15 20.47 5.53
CA ASN A 7 14.15 20.25 4.08
C ASN A 7 14.60 18.88 3.57
N ARG A 8 13.96 17.80 4.07
CA ARG A 8 13.97 16.51 3.33
C ARG A 8 12.88 16.56 2.26
N PRO A 9 13.20 16.38 0.96
CA PRO A 9 12.18 16.33 -0.07
C PRO A 9 11.24 15.16 0.20
N GLN A 10 9.94 15.42 0.17
CA GLN A 10 8.92 14.39 0.30
C GLN A 10 9.06 13.43 -0.89
N LEU A 11 9.24 12.14 -0.61
CA LEU A 11 9.37 11.11 -1.65
C LEU A 11 8.03 10.97 -2.38
N LYS A 12 8.04 11.11 -3.70
CA LYS A 12 6.85 10.93 -4.56
C LYS A 12 6.38 9.47 -4.60
N LEU A 13 7.33 8.53 -4.66
CA LEU A 13 7.09 7.09 -4.63
C LEU A 13 7.68 6.50 -3.37
N THR A 14 6.86 5.84 -2.57
CA THR A 14 7.26 5.15 -1.35
C THR A 14 7.26 3.64 -1.55
N ILE A 15 8.11 2.95 -0.78
CA ILE A 15 8.00 1.50 -0.56
C ILE A 15 6.97 1.26 0.55
N GLU A 16 6.02 0.39 0.30
CA GLU A 16 5.12 -0.17 1.31
C GLU A 16 5.35 -1.68 1.37
N ILE A 17 5.87 -2.15 2.51
CA ILE A 17 6.21 -3.56 2.68
C ILE A 17 4.98 -4.37 3.07
N ARG A 18 4.25 -3.93 4.09
CA ARG A 18 2.99 -4.54 4.54
C ARG A 18 2.03 -3.46 5.03
N LYS A 19 0.74 -3.67 4.76
CA LYS A 19 -0.37 -2.99 5.46
C LYS A 19 -0.46 -3.52 6.91
N PRO A 20 -1.10 -2.78 7.84
CA PRO A 20 -1.42 -3.30 9.17
C PRO A 20 -2.11 -4.66 9.10
N VAL A 21 -1.81 -5.57 10.04
CA VAL A 21 -2.25 -6.98 9.96
C VAL A 21 -3.76 -7.11 9.82
N TYR A 22 -4.54 -6.27 10.51
CA TYR A 22 -6.00 -6.27 10.44
C TYR A 22 -6.57 -5.87 9.07
N ALA A 23 -5.80 -5.15 8.25
CA ALA A 23 -6.17 -4.71 6.90
C ALA A 23 -5.55 -5.58 5.78
N GLN A 24 -4.69 -6.55 6.12
CA GLN A 24 -4.12 -7.47 5.15
C GLN A 24 -5.23 -8.35 4.54
N ASP A 25 -5.14 -8.61 3.23
CA ASP A 25 -6.09 -9.40 2.45
C ASP A 25 -7.56 -8.90 2.48
N ARG A 26 -7.80 -7.67 2.96
CA ARG A 26 -9.10 -6.98 2.87
C ARG A 26 -9.05 -5.96 1.74
N THR A 27 -9.84 -6.21 0.70
CA THR A 27 -9.84 -5.43 -0.54
C THR A 27 -11.27 -5.35 -1.08
N VAL A 28 -11.67 -4.18 -1.59
CA VAL A 28 -13.01 -4.01 -2.21
C VAL A 28 -13.13 -4.90 -3.44
N ARG A 29 -12.05 -5.10 -4.19
CA ARG A 29 -12.00 -5.99 -5.36
C ARG A 29 -12.61 -7.37 -5.11
N ASP A 30 -12.33 -7.98 -3.96
CA ASP A 30 -12.82 -9.33 -3.63
C ASP A 30 -14.26 -9.29 -3.07
N ALA A 31 -14.67 -8.12 -2.58
CA ALA A 31 -16.01 -7.87 -2.05
C ALA A 31 -17.04 -7.52 -3.14
N ILE A 32 -16.63 -7.11 -4.34
CA ILE A 32 -17.56 -6.72 -5.43
C ILE A 32 -17.57 -7.68 -6.62
N PRO A 33 -18.59 -7.64 -7.50
CA PRO A 33 -18.59 -8.44 -8.72
C PRO A 33 -17.40 -8.11 -9.62
N ARG A 34 -16.77 -9.13 -10.22
CA ARG A 34 -15.62 -8.96 -11.13
C ARG A 34 -15.90 -8.00 -12.28
N LYS A 35 -17.14 -7.97 -12.79
CA LYS A 35 -17.57 -7.04 -13.84
C LYS A 35 -17.50 -5.59 -13.36
N LEU A 36 -17.95 -5.32 -12.14
CA LEU A 36 -17.89 -4.00 -11.53
C LEU A 36 -16.44 -3.58 -11.30
N TRP A 37 -15.61 -4.45 -10.71
CA TRP A 37 -14.18 -4.18 -10.54
C TRP A 37 -13.46 -3.86 -11.86
N ASN A 38 -13.78 -4.59 -12.93
CA ASN A 38 -13.19 -4.31 -14.25
C ASN A 38 -13.63 -2.95 -14.79
N ALA A 39 -14.87 -2.52 -14.57
CA ALA A 39 -15.38 -1.22 -14.98
C ALA A 39 -14.72 -0.07 -14.21
N VAL A 40 -14.64 -0.20 -12.87
CA VAL A 40 -13.91 0.73 -11.99
C VAL A 40 -12.47 0.90 -12.47
N ARG A 41 -11.76 -0.21 -12.65
CA ARG A 41 -10.36 -0.19 -13.12
C ARG A 41 -10.22 0.49 -14.48
N GLN A 42 -11.12 0.21 -15.42
CA GLN A 42 -11.08 0.82 -16.74
C GLN A 42 -11.27 2.33 -16.67
N LEU A 43 -12.27 2.79 -15.91
CA LEU A 43 -12.55 4.21 -15.73
C LEU A 43 -11.38 4.95 -15.08
N VAL A 44 -10.79 4.41 -14.01
CA VAL A 44 -9.59 4.95 -13.37
C VAL A 44 -8.42 5.09 -14.36
N HIS A 45 -8.20 4.10 -15.22
CA HIS A 45 -7.16 4.18 -16.23
C HIS A 45 -7.47 5.22 -17.32
N GLU A 46 -8.72 5.32 -17.77
CA GLU A 46 -9.18 6.28 -18.76
C GLU A 46 -9.07 7.73 -18.26
N GLU A 47 -9.53 7.99 -17.03
CA GLU A 47 -9.48 9.32 -16.40
C GLU A 47 -8.05 9.82 -16.22
N ASN A 48 -7.12 8.91 -15.93
CA ASN A 48 -5.70 9.23 -15.86
C ASN A 48 -4.95 9.10 -17.21
N GLY A 49 -5.67 9.11 -18.34
CA GLY A 49 -5.10 9.13 -19.68
C GLY A 49 -4.21 7.92 -20.01
N PHE A 50 -4.48 6.77 -19.38
CA PHE A 50 -3.68 5.55 -19.45
C PHE A 50 -2.21 5.75 -19.02
N GLN A 51 -1.98 6.63 -18.05
CA GLN A 51 -0.68 6.86 -17.45
C GLN A 51 -0.66 6.41 -15.99
N CYS A 52 0.54 6.26 -15.42
CA CYS A 52 0.73 6.08 -14.00
C CYS A 52 0.64 7.43 -13.27
N GLU A 53 -0.21 7.53 -12.26
CA GLU A 53 -0.36 8.76 -11.45
C GLU A 53 0.94 9.19 -10.76
N ILE A 54 1.76 8.21 -10.35
CA ILE A 54 3.01 8.49 -9.66
C ILE A 54 4.14 8.87 -10.63
N CYS A 55 4.41 8.07 -11.67
CA CYS A 55 5.60 8.28 -12.50
C CYS A 55 5.32 8.84 -13.90
N GLY A 56 4.06 8.98 -14.29
CA GLY A 56 3.63 9.39 -15.63
C GLY A 56 3.91 8.36 -16.74
N GLY A 57 4.52 7.21 -16.41
CA GLY A 57 4.81 6.14 -17.36
C GLY A 57 3.71 5.07 -17.42
N GLY A 58 3.80 4.16 -18.38
CA GLY A 58 2.79 3.13 -18.62
C GLY A 58 2.18 3.26 -20.01
N ASP A 59 1.51 2.20 -20.45
CA ASP A 59 0.63 2.20 -21.61
C ASP A 59 -0.72 1.58 -21.21
N GLU A 60 -1.70 1.67 -22.10
CA GLU A 60 -3.07 1.18 -21.90
C GLU A 60 -3.15 -0.27 -21.38
N THR A 61 -2.15 -1.10 -21.66
CA THR A 61 -2.18 -2.54 -21.35
C THR A 61 -1.41 -2.94 -20.10
N SER A 62 -0.67 -2.02 -19.48
CA SER A 62 0.32 -2.34 -18.42
C SER A 62 0.04 -1.70 -17.07
N LEU A 63 -1.12 -1.04 -16.93
CA LEU A 63 -1.55 -0.40 -15.69
C LEU A 63 -2.30 -1.36 -14.76
N HIS A 64 -2.21 -1.03 -13.47
CA HIS A 64 -2.85 -1.74 -12.38
C HIS A 64 -3.64 -0.73 -11.54
N ALA A 65 -4.87 -1.08 -11.16
CA ALA A 65 -5.64 -0.35 -10.16
C ALA A 65 -5.11 -0.69 -8.76
N HIS A 66 -4.62 0.32 -8.05
CA HIS A 66 -4.11 0.22 -6.69
C HIS A 66 -5.10 0.88 -5.73
N GLU A 67 -5.64 0.11 -4.78
CA GLU A 67 -6.52 0.65 -3.75
C GLU A 67 -5.70 1.35 -2.66
N VAL A 68 -6.03 2.61 -2.39
CA VAL A 68 -5.46 3.43 -1.32
C VAL A 68 -6.45 3.52 -0.17
N TRP A 69 -5.94 3.38 1.05
CA TRP A 69 -6.75 3.11 2.22
C TRP A 69 -6.39 4.03 3.37
N GLU A 70 -7.43 4.52 4.05
CA GLU A 70 -7.37 5.05 5.41
C GLU A 70 -8.02 4.06 6.39
N TYR A 71 -7.66 4.19 7.67
CA TYR A 71 -8.11 3.27 8.72
C TYR A 71 -8.63 4.06 9.91
N ASP A 72 -9.94 3.98 10.15
CA ASP A 72 -10.53 4.41 11.42
C ASP A 72 -10.49 3.20 12.37
N GLU A 73 -9.48 3.17 13.23
CA GLU A 73 -9.33 2.12 14.23
C GLU A 73 -10.28 2.27 15.43
N GLU A 74 -10.91 3.43 15.63
CA GLU A 74 -11.88 3.62 16.72
C GLU A 74 -13.23 3.02 16.34
N GLN A 75 -13.63 3.19 15.08
CA GLN A 75 -14.87 2.67 14.51
C GLN A 75 -14.69 1.33 13.78
N PHE A 76 -13.44 0.89 13.60
CA PHE A 76 -13.05 -0.31 12.84
C PHE A 76 -13.51 -0.24 11.37
N VAL A 77 -13.19 0.87 10.70
CA VAL A 77 -13.56 1.13 9.30
C VAL A 77 -12.32 1.19 8.41
N LEU A 78 -12.34 0.41 7.34
CA LEU A 78 -11.41 0.49 6.22
C LEU A 78 -12.01 1.44 5.19
N ILE A 79 -11.43 2.62 5.04
CA ILE A 79 -11.95 3.65 4.14
C ILE A 79 -11.17 3.55 2.82
N LEU A 80 -11.86 3.17 1.74
CA LEU A 80 -11.29 3.18 0.40
C LEU A 80 -11.30 4.63 -0.09
N GLU A 81 -10.19 5.33 0.11
CA GLU A 81 -10.06 6.75 -0.25
C GLU A 81 -10.06 6.96 -1.76
N GLU A 82 -9.23 6.20 -2.46
CA GLU A 82 -9.03 6.33 -3.90
C GLU A 82 -8.58 5.01 -4.52
N ILE A 83 -8.75 4.90 -5.83
CA ILE A 83 -8.14 3.82 -6.63
C ILE A 83 -7.24 4.49 -7.67
N GLN A 84 -5.95 4.18 -7.59
CA GLN A 84 -4.94 4.79 -8.45
C GLN A 84 -4.58 3.93 -9.65
N SER A 85 -4.39 4.56 -10.80
CA SER A 85 -3.78 3.98 -11.99
C SER A 85 -2.26 3.97 -11.85
N LEU A 86 -1.68 2.79 -11.59
CA LEU A 86 -0.23 2.63 -11.41
C LEU A 86 0.41 1.72 -12.46
N CYS A 87 1.59 2.09 -12.96
CA CYS A 87 2.42 1.15 -13.72
C CYS A 87 2.88 0.01 -12.82
N LYS A 88 3.21 -1.14 -13.42
CA LYS A 88 3.67 -2.32 -12.68
C LYS A 88 4.78 -2.03 -11.66
N LEU A 89 5.76 -1.19 -11.99
CA LEU A 89 6.88 -0.92 -11.08
C LEU A 89 6.47 -0.08 -9.86
N CYS A 90 5.61 0.93 -10.04
CA CYS A 90 5.03 1.68 -8.93
C CYS A 90 4.14 0.78 -8.06
N HIS A 91 3.27 0.00 -8.69
CA HIS A 91 2.38 -0.93 -8.01
C HIS A 91 3.16 -1.99 -7.21
N ASP A 92 4.23 -2.57 -7.79
CA ASP A 92 5.09 -3.53 -7.10
C ASP A 92 5.84 -2.91 -5.90
N LEU A 93 6.14 -1.61 -5.93
CA LEU A 93 6.72 -0.88 -4.78
C LEU A 93 5.72 -0.65 -3.64
N LYS A 94 4.42 -0.54 -3.96
CA LYS A 94 3.32 -0.51 -3.00
C LYS A 94 2.96 -1.90 -2.43
N HIS A 95 3.25 -2.96 -3.19
CA HIS A 95 3.07 -4.34 -2.76
C HIS A 95 4.41 -5.08 -2.63
N PHE A 96 5.39 -4.46 -1.98
CA PHE A 96 6.79 -4.89 -2.02
C PHE A 96 7.00 -6.29 -1.47
N HIS A 97 6.27 -6.67 -0.41
CA HIS A 97 6.34 -8.02 0.13
C HIS A 97 5.95 -9.08 -0.90
N HIS A 98 4.89 -8.84 -1.67
CA HIS A 98 4.46 -9.76 -2.73
C HIS A 98 5.39 -9.73 -3.94
N ALA A 99 5.85 -8.55 -4.34
CA ALA A 99 6.66 -8.37 -5.53
C ALA A 99 8.10 -8.87 -5.38
N VAL A 100 8.66 -8.87 -4.15
CA VAL A 100 10.08 -9.18 -3.92
C VAL A 100 10.26 -10.26 -2.86
N LEU A 101 9.68 -10.09 -1.67
CA LEU A 101 10.02 -10.93 -0.52
C LEU A 101 9.51 -12.38 -0.63
N ARG A 102 8.43 -12.61 -1.38
CA ARG A 102 7.91 -13.96 -1.67
C ARG A 102 8.69 -14.74 -2.74
N ILE A 103 9.57 -14.09 -3.51
CA ILE A 103 10.33 -14.76 -4.59
C ILE A 103 11.42 -15.65 -3.98
N GLN A 104 11.29 -16.97 -4.06
CA GLN A 104 12.27 -17.91 -3.50
C GLN A 104 13.60 -17.93 -4.26
N ASP A 105 13.57 -17.79 -5.59
CA ASP A 105 14.79 -17.73 -6.41
C ASP A 105 15.54 -16.41 -6.18
N ARG A 106 16.74 -16.52 -5.60
CA ARG A 106 17.58 -15.36 -5.28
C ARG A 106 17.95 -14.53 -6.50
N ARG A 107 18.26 -15.14 -7.65
CA ARG A 107 18.65 -14.42 -8.87
C ARG A 107 17.48 -13.62 -9.44
N VAL A 108 16.28 -14.22 -9.44
CA VAL A 108 15.06 -13.54 -9.85
C VAL A 108 14.75 -12.38 -8.90
N ARG A 109 14.86 -12.61 -7.59
CA ARG A 109 14.65 -11.57 -6.56
C ARG A 109 15.61 -10.39 -6.73
N GLU A 110 16.90 -10.65 -6.89
CA GLU A 110 17.92 -9.62 -7.13
C GLU A 110 17.65 -8.83 -8.42
N PHE A 111 17.21 -9.52 -9.49
CA PHE A 111 16.84 -8.88 -10.74
C PHE A 111 15.64 -7.94 -10.60
N VAL A 112 14.57 -8.38 -9.93
CA VAL A 112 13.37 -7.56 -9.67
C VAL A 112 13.72 -6.38 -8.78
N MET A 113 14.43 -6.61 -7.67
CA MET A 113 14.90 -5.56 -6.76
C MET A 113 15.69 -4.48 -7.50
N ARG A 114 16.59 -4.88 -8.41
CA ARG A 114 17.38 -3.92 -9.22
C ARG A 114 16.48 -3.06 -10.11
N LYS A 115 15.41 -3.62 -10.69
CA LYS A 115 14.44 -2.85 -11.50
C LYS A 115 13.67 -1.86 -10.63
N LEU A 116 13.13 -2.31 -9.50
CA LEU A 116 12.36 -1.45 -8.59
C LEU A 116 13.23 -0.32 -8.02
N LYS A 117 14.46 -0.62 -7.58
CA LYS A 117 15.43 0.39 -7.10
C LYS A 117 15.69 1.45 -8.17
N LYS A 118 15.99 1.04 -9.41
CA LYS A 118 16.22 1.98 -10.52
C LYS A 118 15.00 2.86 -10.78
N HIS A 119 13.80 2.29 -10.72
CA HIS A 119 12.57 3.03 -10.92
C HIS A 119 12.33 4.05 -9.80
N PHE A 120 12.45 3.62 -8.54
CA PHE A 120 12.32 4.48 -7.36
C PHE A 120 13.27 5.68 -7.42
N MET A 121 14.56 5.45 -7.70
CA MET A 121 15.54 6.53 -7.81
C MET A 121 15.21 7.51 -8.94
N LYS A 122 14.73 7.01 -10.08
CA LYS A 122 14.33 7.87 -11.21
C LYS A 122 13.12 8.73 -10.84
N VAL A 123 12.10 8.16 -10.21
CA VAL A 123 10.84 8.86 -9.88
C VAL A 123 11.03 9.89 -8.78
N ASN A 124 11.88 9.57 -7.79
CA ASN A 124 12.13 10.43 -6.65
C ASN A 124 13.35 11.35 -6.83
N GLU A 125 14.05 11.26 -7.96
CA GLU A 125 15.31 11.96 -8.20
C GLU A 125 16.34 11.78 -7.07
N CYS A 126 16.36 10.58 -6.47
CA CYS A 126 17.13 10.29 -5.26
C CYS A 126 18.32 9.35 -5.52
N THR A 127 19.24 9.33 -4.56
CA THR A 127 20.41 8.45 -4.56
C THR A 127 20.07 7.02 -4.11
N GLU A 128 20.98 6.09 -4.40
CA GLU A 128 20.87 4.71 -3.89
C GLU A 128 20.89 4.66 -2.35
N LYS A 129 21.67 5.53 -1.70
CA LYS A 129 21.73 5.60 -0.23
C LYS A 129 20.39 5.99 0.37
N GLU A 130 19.65 6.89 -0.30
CA GLU A 130 18.31 7.29 0.13
C GLU A 130 17.27 6.19 -0.08
N PHE A 131 17.33 5.48 -1.21
CA PHE A 131 16.53 4.27 -1.41
C PHE A 131 16.79 3.23 -0.33
N GLN A 132 18.06 2.92 -0.04
CA GLN A 132 18.43 1.94 0.98
C GLN A 132 17.93 2.36 2.37
N ARG A 133 18.08 3.63 2.73
CA ARG A 133 17.55 4.18 3.97
C ARG A 133 16.03 4.05 4.05
N HIS A 134 15.30 4.44 3.00
CA HIS A 134 13.84 4.29 2.97
C HIS A 134 13.43 2.82 3.11
N TYR A 135 14.08 1.92 2.36
CA TYR A 135 13.83 0.48 2.40
C TYR A 135 14.08 -0.11 3.79
N LEU A 136 15.20 0.21 4.43
CA LEU A 136 15.54 -0.25 5.77
C LEU A 136 14.56 0.29 6.82
N ASN A 137 14.13 1.55 6.69
CA ASN A 137 13.12 2.12 7.58
C ASN A 137 11.77 1.39 7.46
N GLN A 138 11.35 1.02 6.24
CA GLN A 138 10.13 0.25 6.03
C GLN A 138 10.27 -1.20 6.51
N LEU A 139 11.46 -1.80 6.34
CA LEU A 139 11.76 -3.13 6.88
C LEU A 139 11.73 -3.13 8.40
N ALA A 140 12.33 -2.14 9.07
CA ALA A 140 12.34 -2.06 10.53
C ALA A 140 10.93 -2.00 11.13
N LYS A 141 9.99 -1.35 10.43
CA LYS A 141 8.56 -1.36 10.76
C LYS A 141 7.88 -2.71 10.53
N SER A 142 8.41 -3.51 9.62
CA SER A 142 7.81 -4.79 9.17
C SER A 142 8.53 -6.04 9.69
N ASP A 143 9.68 -5.89 10.37
CA ASP A 143 10.54 -6.98 10.81
C ASP A 143 10.41 -7.19 12.32
N GLU A 144 9.99 -8.40 12.67
CA GLU A 144 9.82 -8.87 14.05
C GLU A 144 11.17 -9.26 14.69
N SER A 145 12.22 -9.48 13.90
CA SER A 145 13.51 -10.05 14.36
C SER A 145 14.31 -9.11 15.28
N PRO A 146 14.68 -9.53 16.50
CA PRO A 146 15.43 -8.71 17.42
C PRO A 146 16.90 -8.60 17.00
N ALA A 147 17.31 -7.41 16.57
CA ALA A 147 18.68 -6.96 16.80
C ALA A 147 18.66 -6.23 18.16
N GLU A 148 19.43 -6.73 19.13
CA GLU A 148 19.67 -6.19 20.48
C GLU A 148 18.73 -5.06 20.90
N ARG A 149 17.56 -5.43 21.43
CA ARG A 149 16.52 -4.48 21.86
C ARG A 149 16.68 -4.12 23.33
N SER A 150 16.41 -2.87 23.67
CA SER A 150 16.31 -2.43 25.06
C SER A 150 15.08 -3.06 25.74
N LEU A 151 15.01 -3.01 27.07
CA LEU A 151 13.80 -3.44 27.80
C LEU A 151 12.58 -2.57 27.44
N GLU A 152 12.81 -1.28 27.20
CA GLU A 152 11.78 -0.33 26.77
C GLU A 152 11.22 -0.72 25.40
N ASP A 153 12.09 -0.99 24.41
CA ASP A 153 11.69 -1.44 23.08
C ASP A 153 10.89 -2.75 23.13
N MET A 154 11.20 -3.64 24.06
CA MET A 154 10.48 -4.90 24.25
C MET A 154 9.09 -4.69 24.83
N LEU A 155 8.91 -3.74 25.75
CA LEU A 155 7.62 -3.38 26.33
C LEU A 155 6.74 -2.70 25.28
N GLU A 156 7.27 -1.72 24.55
CA GLU A 156 6.55 -1.03 23.47
C GLU A 156 6.04 -2.03 22.43
N ARG A 157 6.89 -2.95 21.97
CA ARG A 157 6.47 -4.00 21.03
C ARG A 157 5.40 -4.92 21.58
N LYS A 158 5.45 -5.23 22.87
CA LYS A 158 4.41 -6.06 23.50
C LYS A 158 3.07 -5.33 23.47
N GLU A 159 3.07 -4.03 23.75
CA GLU A 159 1.88 -3.18 23.65
C GLU A 159 1.38 -3.09 22.21
N GLU A 160 2.26 -2.89 21.23
CA GLU A 160 1.93 -2.90 19.80
C GLU A 160 1.31 -4.23 19.36
N MET A 161 1.92 -5.36 19.71
CA MET A 161 1.39 -6.69 19.39
C MET A 161 0.03 -6.93 20.06
N GLN A 162 -0.16 -6.48 21.30
CA GLN A 162 -1.44 -6.58 21.98
C GLN A 162 -2.51 -5.72 21.31
N ARG A 163 -2.15 -4.50 20.90
CA ARG A 163 -3.01 -3.59 20.12
C ARG A 163 -3.38 -4.20 18.78
N GLU A 164 -2.43 -4.67 17.98
CA GLU A 164 -2.72 -5.32 16.70
C GLU A 164 -3.56 -6.58 16.86
N ALA A 165 -3.29 -7.41 17.87
CA ALA A 165 -4.08 -8.60 18.16
C ALA A 165 -5.51 -8.25 18.60
N PHE A 166 -5.70 -7.13 19.29
CA PHE A 166 -7.02 -6.58 19.60
C PHE A 166 -7.73 -6.12 18.31
N LEU A 167 -7.09 -5.27 17.50
CA LEU A 167 -7.64 -4.72 16.27
C LEU A 167 -8.00 -5.82 15.26
N LEU A 168 -7.18 -6.86 15.13
CA LEU A 168 -7.41 -7.99 14.23
C LEU A 168 -8.72 -8.75 14.51
N ARG A 169 -9.20 -8.73 15.76
CA ARG A 169 -10.41 -9.45 16.19
C ARG A 169 -11.70 -8.63 16.02
N GLN A 170 -11.59 -7.37 15.61
CA GLN A 170 -12.76 -6.49 15.48
C GLN A 170 -13.51 -6.76 14.18
N ASP A 171 -14.78 -6.37 14.17
CA ASP A 171 -15.66 -6.49 13.01
C ASP A 171 -15.41 -5.32 12.04
N TRP A 172 -14.32 -5.41 11.28
CA TRP A 172 -13.96 -4.37 10.33
C TRP A 172 -14.90 -4.32 9.13
N ARG A 173 -15.41 -3.12 8.84
CA ARG A 173 -16.27 -2.82 7.69
C ARG A 173 -15.60 -1.86 6.72
N PHE A 174 -16.17 -1.70 5.54
CA PHE A 174 -15.68 -0.81 4.51
C PHE A 174 -16.53 0.47 4.44
N SER A 175 -15.86 1.60 4.21
CA SER A 175 -16.46 2.82 3.70
C SER A 175 -15.82 3.16 2.36
N VAL A 176 -16.54 3.86 1.48
CA VAL A 176 -16.09 4.20 0.13
C VAL A 176 -16.03 5.72 0.01
N GLY A 177 -14.86 6.25 -0.33
CA GLY A 177 -14.62 7.67 -0.55
C GLY A 177 -15.45 8.22 -1.71
N ASP A 178 -15.78 9.51 -1.66
CA ASP A 178 -16.67 10.17 -2.62
C ASP A 178 -16.11 10.17 -4.05
N GLU A 179 -14.79 10.22 -4.20
CA GLU A 179 -14.11 10.27 -5.49
C GLU A 179 -13.90 8.87 -6.11
N VAL A 180 -14.30 7.79 -5.41
CA VAL A 180 -14.17 6.43 -5.94
C VAL A 180 -15.21 6.19 -7.02
N PRO A 181 -14.81 5.81 -8.25
CA PRO A 181 -15.77 5.58 -9.32
C PRO A 181 -16.72 4.41 -9.01
N TYR A 182 -17.99 4.55 -9.43
CA TYR A 182 -19.06 3.58 -9.13
C TYR A 182 -19.29 3.34 -7.62
N LYS A 183 -19.10 4.39 -6.80
CA LYS A 183 -19.29 4.35 -5.35
C LYS A 183 -20.60 3.66 -4.96
N GLU A 184 -21.74 4.10 -5.50
CA GLU A 184 -23.05 3.57 -5.12
C GLU A 184 -23.18 2.05 -5.39
N GLU A 185 -22.67 1.57 -6.53
CA GLU A 185 -22.69 0.14 -6.85
C GLU A 185 -21.71 -0.69 -6.01
N ILE A 186 -20.57 -0.10 -5.64
CA ILE A 186 -19.62 -0.70 -4.71
C ILE A 186 -20.29 -0.82 -3.34
N GLU A 187 -20.85 0.27 -2.81
CA GLU A 187 -21.55 0.32 -1.52
C GLU A 187 -22.71 -0.68 -1.48
N SER A 188 -23.52 -0.76 -2.53
CA SER A 188 -24.58 -1.76 -2.64
C SER A 188 -24.02 -3.19 -2.57
N SER A 189 -22.92 -3.48 -3.28
CA SER A 189 -22.28 -4.81 -3.25
C SER A 189 -21.70 -5.15 -1.87
N LEU A 190 -21.20 -4.14 -1.14
CA LEU A 190 -20.70 -4.28 0.22
C LEU A 190 -21.85 -4.49 1.22
N ALA A 191 -22.94 -3.74 1.08
CA ALA A 191 -24.14 -3.84 1.92
C ALA A 191 -24.79 -5.23 1.79
N ASP A 192 -24.91 -5.76 0.57
CA ASP A 192 -25.43 -7.11 0.31
C ASP A 192 -24.64 -8.22 1.04
N LYS A 193 -23.37 -7.95 1.37
CA LYS A 193 -22.49 -8.84 2.10
C LYS A 193 -22.38 -8.52 3.60
N GLY A 194 -23.07 -7.49 4.08
CA GLY A 194 -22.97 -6.99 5.46
C GLY A 194 -21.60 -6.39 5.78
N LEU A 195 -20.88 -5.91 4.76
CA LEU A 195 -19.52 -5.39 4.88
C LEU A 195 -19.46 -3.85 4.81
N LEU A 196 -20.57 -3.18 4.49
CA LEU A 196 -20.63 -1.72 4.44
C LEU A 196 -20.76 -1.12 5.85
N PHE A 197 -20.01 -0.06 6.12
CA PHE A 197 -20.17 0.79 7.29
C PHE A 197 -21.28 1.82 7.00
N GLU A 198 -22.30 1.86 7.86
CA GLU A 198 -23.50 2.70 7.73
C GLU A 198 -23.33 4.09 8.35
#